data_AF-A0A958NA48-F1
#
_entry.id   AF-A0A958NA48-F1
#
_cell.length_a   1.000
_cell.length_b   1.000
_cell.length_c   1.000
_cell.angle_alpha   90.00
_cell.angle_beta   90.00
_cell.angle_gamma   90.00
#
_symmetry.space_group_name_H-M   'P 1'
#
loop_
_entity.id
_entity.type
_entity.pdbx_description
1 polymer ?
#
loop_
_entity_poly.entity_id
_entity_poly.type
_entity_poly.pdbx_seq_one_letter_code
_entity_poly.pdbx_strand_id
1 'polypeptide(L)'
;VHEVGHNLGLRHNFAGSEDKENFYTPEELKEMGVSYKIPYSSIMDYSYTEINELPTMGKYDKAALKFAYARKVTLEDGSELSLVSEERNEKGQVFRKENTLLELPSIVSLKDYQYCTDEHVDANAGCNRFDEGTNLTEIATQMAQSYEEFYKWRNKRQGSRIFSLLSDTSYAFRLDDVMFGMRRFFEGRERLIGLFGLDDDFLKNPPADLPQDTREFLMDVDQAAVIAGEFFLKILKTPDVMCLLVNEAQPTQILGVLPIRDIDSRAISCDGLSVGLRSGGRAIAVAEAGKFFQSVKSPDNPDASAAEIDVRGVWMDKLLAAKYLLARDLDSTLFDQFTTSMLSHPDLQGPIVSSLADILLDDLTEVVDFKFGDGSVLQANFSYELGSDSSHIIRKPILSLTKRIFELPDNRESLFTRELVNLIKKELPSLIDHEGNQILHAFAVKRFLQTGENPSDFEQVKVGGGQNFYASPSNLLALVAVRAINANRILGQLDDAEVEKVLTAKLSGDPVPEDASDLVKAAFELDINTIAAYLDGQIKDSVFYERLLTQLIDEQELRI
;
A
#
# COMPACT_ATOMS: atom_id res chain seq x y z
N VAL A 1 14.65 -6.42 -32.58
CA VAL A 1 13.83 -7.53 -33.14
C VAL A 1 12.35 -7.21 -33.03
N HIS A 2 11.90 -6.71 -31.88
CA HIS A 2 10.59 -6.13 -31.62
C HIS A 2 9.97 -5.35 -32.80
N GLU A 3 10.59 -4.24 -33.22
CA GLU A 3 10.09 -3.41 -34.35
C GLU A 3 10.01 -4.14 -35.70
N VAL A 4 10.86 -5.14 -35.92
CA VAL A 4 10.76 -5.98 -37.11
C VAL A 4 9.53 -6.88 -37.02
N GLY A 5 9.20 -7.39 -35.82
CA GLY A 5 7.96 -8.10 -35.53
C GLY A 5 6.72 -7.28 -35.89
N HIS A 6 6.69 -6.00 -35.50
CA HIS A 6 5.61 -5.08 -35.91
C HIS A 6 5.49 -4.92 -37.43
N ASN A 7 6.62 -4.77 -38.14
CA ASN A 7 6.60 -4.73 -39.61
C ASN A 7 6.09 -6.02 -40.25
N LEU A 8 6.18 -7.16 -39.54
CA LEU A 8 5.63 -8.45 -39.94
C LEU A 8 4.20 -8.68 -39.45
N GLY A 9 3.57 -7.69 -38.80
CA GLY A 9 2.18 -7.75 -38.35
C GLY A 9 1.97 -8.32 -36.95
N LEU A 10 3.04 -8.53 -36.17
CA LEU A 10 2.91 -8.88 -34.76
C LEU A 10 2.49 -7.64 -33.96
N ARG A 11 1.53 -7.83 -33.04
CA ARG A 11 1.19 -6.86 -32.01
C ARG A 11 2.02 -7.13 -30.76
N HIS A 12 1.95 -6.23 -29.78
CA HIS A 12 2.46 -6.52 -28.45
C HIS A 12 1.82 -7.78 -27.88
N ASN A 13 2.59 -8.54 -27.09
CA ASN A 13 2.10 -9.66 -26.31
C ASN A 13 2.55 -9.53 -24.85
N PHE A 14 1.75 -8.86 -24.02
CA PHE A 14 1.99 -8.63 -22.59
C PHE A 14 1.66 -9.81 -21.68
N ALA A 15 1.29 -10.97 -22.25
CA ALA A 15 1.19 -12.22 -21.50
C ALA A 15 2.48 -13.05 -21.62
N GLY A 16 3.54 -12.47 -22.20
CA GLY A 16 4.79 -13.17 -22.46
C GLY A 16 5.50 -13.58 -21.18
N SER A 17 5.35 -12.82 -20.09
CA SER A 17 5.88 -13.13 -18.75
C SER A 17 5.15 -14.27 -18.02
N GLU A 18 3.85 -14.45 -18.28
CA GLU A 18 3.02 -15.50 -17.66
C GLU A 18 3.09 -16.85 -18.43
N ASP A 19 3.51 -16.82 -19.70
CA ASP A 19 3.52 -17.96 -20.63
C ASP A 19 4.74 -18.89 -20.43
N LYS A 20 4.98 -19.32 -19.19
CA LYS A 20 6.18 -20.06 -18.75
C LYS A 20 6.45 -21.37 -19.50
N GLU A 21 5.39 -22.05 -19.96
CA GLU A 21 5.48 -23.28 -20.76
C GLU A 21 6.07 -23.05 -22.16
N ASN A 22 6.15 -21.78 -22.58
CA ASN A 22 6.67 -21.34 -23.86
C ASN A 22 7.97 -20.54 -23.74
N PHE A 23 8.64 -20.58 -22.59
CA PHE A 23 9.97 -19.99 -22.45
C PHE A 23 11.02 -20.82 -23.18
N TYR A 24 12.12 -20.17 -23.55
CA TYR A 24 13.31 -20.91 -23.96
C TYR A 24 13.96 -21.58 -22.75
N THR A 25 14.39 -22.83 -22.92
CA THR A 25 15.18 -23.51 -21.89
C THR A 25 16.58 -22.88 -21.80
N PRO A 26 17.30 -23.06 -20.68
CA PRO A 26 18.68 -22.59 -20.56
C PRO A 26 19.60 -23.11 -21.66
N GLU A 27 19.39 -24.34 -22.15
CA GLU A 27 20.14 -24.94 -23.25
C GLU A 27 19.86 -24.22 -24.57
N GLU A 28 18.58 -23.97 -24.89
CA GLU A 28 18.18 -23.22 -26.09
C GLU A 28 18.77 -21.79 -26.07
N LEU A 29 18.70 -21.10 -24.93
CA LEU A 29 19.29 -19.77 -24.76
C LEU A 29 20.81 -19.79 -24.97
N LYS A 30 21.50 -20.79 -24.42
CA LYS A 30 22.95 -20.95 -24.57
C LYS A 30 23.36 -21.20 -26.02
N GLU A 31 22.59 -22.01 -26.76
CA GLU A 31 22.81 -22.22 -28.21
C GLU A 31 22.64 -20.93 -29.01
N MET A 32 21.77 -20.02 -28.54
CA MET A 32 21.57 -18.69 -29.12
C MET A 32 22.60 -17.64 -28.65
N GLY A 33 23.58 -18.04 -27.84
CA GLY A 33 24.61 -17.14 -27.31
C GLY A 33 24.16 -16.28 -26.13
N VAL A 34 23.03 -16.62 -25.51
CA VAL A 34 22.47 -15.95 -24.34
C VAL A 34 22.89 -16.72 -23.08
N SER A 35 23.60 -16.05 -22.17
CA SER A 35 24.16 -16.69 -20.97
C SER A 35 23.33 -16.49 -19.70
N TYR A 36 22.17 -15.83 -19.80
CA TYR A 36 21.30 -15.49 -18.68
C TYR A 36 19.87 -15.97 -18.94
N LYS A 37 19.07 -16.10 -17.88
CA LYS A 37 17.67 -16.53 -17.96
C LYS A 37 16.82 -15.38 -18.53
N ILE A 38 15.93 -15.70 -19.47
CA ILE A 38 14.95 -14.76 -20.02
C ILE A 38 13.55 -15.32 -19.77
N PRO A 39 12.77 -14.72 -18.84
CA PRO A 39 11.46 -15.22 -18.45
C PRO A 39 10.33 -14.67 -19.34
N TYR A 40 10.49 -14.75 -20.66
CA TYR A 40 9.49 -14.27 -21.61
C TYR A 40 9.31 -15.23 -22.79
N SER A 41 8.06 -15.42 -23.24
CA SER A 41 7.74 -16.26 -24.41
C SER A 41 7.70 -15.48 -25.73
N SER A 42 7.68 -14.14 -25.67
CA SER A 42 7.57 -13.22 -26.80
C SER A 42 8.50 -12.01 -26.66
N ILE A 43 9.16 -11.60 -27.74
CA ILE A 43 9.88 -10.31 -27.79
C ILE A 43 8.93 -9.13 -27.98
N MET A 44 7.66 -9.39 -28.20
CA MET A 44 6.63 -8.36 -28.29
C MET A 44 6.08 -7.98 -26.91
N ASP A 45 6.60 -8.57 -25.84
CA ASP A 45 6.34 -8.15 -24.47
C ASP A 45 7.29 -7.00 -24.07
N TYR A 46 6.79 -6.09 -23.23
CA TYR A 46 7.61 -5.06 -22.61
C TYR A 46 8.12 -5.57 -21.29
N SER A 47 9.37 -6.03 -21.28
CA SER A 47 10.00 -6.48 -20.05
C SER A 47 10.28 -5.31 -19.09
N TYR A 48 10.39 -5.60 -17.80
CA TYR A 48 10.72 -4.57 -16.80
C TYR A 48 12.12 -3.96 -17.02
N THR A 49 13.10 -4.73 -17.51
CA THR A 49 14.43 -4.21 -17.88
C THR A 49 14.90 -4.71 -19.25
N GLU A 50 15.58 -3.86 -20.02
CA GLU A 50 16.15 -4.24 -21.34
C GLU A 50 17.04 -5.48 -21.30
N ILE A 51 17.64 -5.79 -20.14
CA ILE A 51 18.48 -6.99 -19.96
C ILE A 51 17.62 -8.25 -20.03
N ASN A 52 16.37 -8.19 -19.58
CA ASN A 52 15.45 -9.31 -19.54
C ASN A 52 14.65 -9.48 -20.85
N GLU A 53 14.82 -8.59 -21.84
CA GLU A 53 14.22 -8.76 -23.17
C GLU A 53 14.84 -9.92 -23.95
N LEU A 54 14.00 -10.59 -24.74
CA LEU A 54 14.47 -11.60 -25.68
C LEU A 54 15.30 -10.95 -26.82
N PRO A 55 16.57 -11.32 -27.03
CA PRO A 55 17.35 -10.79 -28.15
C PRO A 55 16.92 -11.36 -29.51
N THR A 56 15.91 -12.24 -29.53
CA THR A 56 15.44 -13.02 -30.68
C THR A 56 13.93 -13.21 -30.62
N MET A 57 13.32 -13.70 -31.71
CA MET A 57 11.89 -14.04 -31.71
C MET A 57 11.61 -15.14 -30.68
N GLY A 58 10.63 -14.93 -29.81
CA GLY A 58 10.13 -15.88 -28.84
C GLY A 58 9.43 -17.09 -29.46
N LYS A 59 9.10 -18.10 -28.65
CA LYS A 59 8.37 -19.28 -29.13
C LYS A 59 6.96 -18.90 -29.59
N TYR A 60 6.31 -17.97 -28.90
CA TYR A 60 5.05 -17.38 -29.33
C TYR A 60 5.18 -16.69 -30.69
N ASP A 61 6.15 -15.79 -30.85
CA ASP A 61 6.32 -15.01 -32.08
C ASP A 61 6.55 -15.91 -33.30
N LYS A 62 7.36 -16.96 -33.11
CA LYS A 62 7.59 -17.98 -34.14
C LYS A 62 6.29 -18.72 -34.49
N ALA A 63 5.47 -19.08 -33.51
CA ALA A 63 4.19 -19.75 -33.75
C ALA A 63 3.20 -18.83 -34.47
N ALA A 64 3.08 -17.58 -34.05
CA ALA A 64 2.23 -16.57 -34.69
C ALA A 64 2.61 -16.33 -36.15
N LEU A 65 3.91 -16.15 -36.44
CA LEU A 65 4.40 -15.97 -37.81
C LEU A 65 4.22 -17.22 -38.68
N LYS A 66 4.43 -18.43 -38.12
CA LYS A 66 4.15 -19.69 -38.83
C LYS A 66 2.66 -19.81 -39.18
N PHE A 67 1.78 -19.46 -38.26
CA PHE A 67 0.34 -19.47 -38.52
C PHE A 67 -0.03 -18.44 -39.60
N ALA A 68 0.45 -17.21 -39.48
CA ALA A 68 0.12 -16.11 -40.39
C ALA A 68 0.65 -16.34 -41.82
N TYR A 69 1.92 -16.74 -41.98
CA TYR A 69 2.59 -16.77 -43.28
C TYR A 69 2.74 -18.17 -43.89
N ALA A 70 2.84 -19.21 -43.05
CA ALA A 70 2.99 -20.59 -43.52
C ALA A 70 1.71 -21.43 -43.39
N ARG A 71 0.67 -20.89 -42.72
CA ARG A 71 -0.58 -21.60 -42.40
C ARG A 71 -0.30 -22.92 -41.68
N LYS A 72 0.60 -22.87 -40.70
CA LYS A 72 0.98 -24.01 -39.86
C LYS A 72 0.70 -23.74 -38.39
N VAL A 73 0.38 -24.80 -37.66
CA VAL A 73 0.21 -24.78 -36.19
C VAL A 73 1.16 -25.78 -35.53
N THR A 74 1.51 -25.51 -34.27
CA THR A 74 2.30 -26.43 -33.44
C THR A 74 1.34 -27.27 -32.60
N LEU A 75 1.57 -28.59 -32.55
CA LEU A 75 0.84 -29.51 -31.68
C LEU A 75 1.53 -29.59 -30.30
N GLU A 76 0.83 -30.13 -29.29
CA GLU A 76 1.41 -30.30 -27.94
C GLU A 76 2.71 -31.12 -27.92
N ASP A 77 2.83 -32.11 -28.81
CA ASP A 77 4.04 -32.93 -28.96
C ASP A 77 5.21 -32.20 -29.66
N GLY A 78 5.01 -30.93 -30.03
CA GLY A 78 5.98 -30.08 -30.71
C GLY A 78 6.03 -30.26 -32.23
N SER A 79 5.26 -31.18 -32.80
CA SER A 79 5.19 -31.36 -34.26
C SER A 79 4.39 -30.24 -34.93
N GLU A 80 4.64 -30.02 -36.23
CA GLU A 80 3.93 -29.01 -37.02
C GLU A 80 2.84 -29.64 -37.88
N LEU A 81 1.64 -29.05 -37.87
CA LEU A 81 0.55 -29.40 -38.76
C LEU A 81 0.30 -28.29 -39.79
N SER A 82 0.26 -28.66 -41.07
CA SER A 82 -0.15 -27.75 -42.16
C SER A 82 -1.67 -27.65 -42.22
N LEU A 83 -2.20 -26.43 -42.17
CA LEU A 83 -3.62 -26.15 -42.40
C LEU A 83 -3.96 -26.06 -43.89
N VAL A 84 -2.99 -26.28 -44.75
CA VAL A 84 -3.16 -26.27 -46.20
C VAL A 84 -3.25 -27.70 -46.69
N SER A 85 -4.37 -28.03 -47.34
CA SER A 85 -4.58 -29.30 -48.04
C SER A 85 -4.76 -29.09 -49.53
N GLU A 86 -4.36 -30.08 -50.32
CA GLU A 86 -4.65 -30.15 -51.74
C GLU A 86 -5.96 -30.92 -51.95
N GLU A 87 -6.94 -30.29 -52.60
CA GLU A 87 -8.17 -30.95 -53.04
C GLU A 87 -8.19 -31.04 -54.57
N ARG A 88 -8.86 -32.07 -55.10
CA ARG A 88 -9.07 -32.23 -56.54
C ARG A 88 -10.54 -32.06 -56.86
N ASN A 89 -10.85 -31.24 -57.86
CA ASN A 89 -12.21 -31.14 -58.36
C ASN A 89 -12.56 -32.35 -59.25
N GLU A 90 -13.84 -32.45 -59.65
CA GLU A 90 -14.35 -33.53 -60.53
C GLU A 90 -13.61 -33.62 -61.88
N LYS A 91 -12.91 -32.55 -62.29
CA LYS A 91 -12.10 -32.50 -63.51
C LYS A 91 -10.62 -32.84 -63.26
N GLY A 92 -10.26 -33.28 -62.06
CA GLY A 92 -8.91 -33.64 -61.66
C GLY A 92 -7.96 -32.47 -61.41
N GLN A 93 -8.46 -31.22 -61.43
CA GLN A 93 -7.65 -30.03 -61.16
C GLN A 93 -7.40 -29.92 -59.66
N VAL A 94 -6.13 -29.76 -59.29
CA VAL A 94 -5.71 -29.57 -57.90
C VAL A 94 -5.92 -28.11 -57.51
N PHE A 95 -6.58 -27.87 -56.39
CA PHE A 95 -6.69 -26.55 -55.78
C PHE A 95 -6.25 -26.61 -54.32
N ARG A 96 -5.67 -25.50 -53.88
CA ARG A 96 -5.22 -25.31 -52.51
C ARG A 96 -6.42 -24.91 -51.66
N LYS A 97 -6.75 -25.71 -50.66
CA LYS A 97 -7.72 -25.37 -49.63
C LYS A 97 -6.99 -24.99 -48.37
N GLU A 98 -7.39 -23.89 -47.77
CA GLU A 98 -6.91 -23.48 -46.47
C GLU A 98 -7.97 -23.79 -45.42
N ASN A 99 -7.66 -24.73 -44.55
CA ASN A 99 -8.53 -25.12 -43.48
C ASN A 99 -8.43 -24.11 -42.33
N THR A 100 -9.54 -23.94 -41.60
CA THR A 100 -9.57 -23.16 -40.36
C THR A 100 -9.28 -24.04 -39.15
N LEU A 101 -8.94 -23.43 -38.01
CA LEU A 101 -8.75 -24.17 -36.76
C LEU A 101 -10.02 -24.93 -36.33
N LEU A 102 -11.20 -24.40 -36.68
CA LEU A 102 -12.50 -25.02 -36.37
C LEU A 102 -12.77 -26.32 -37.16
N GLU A 103 -12.03 -26.54 -38.24
CA GLU A 103 -12.16 -27.74 -39.08
C GLU A 103 -11.21 -28.86 -38.64
N LEU A 104 -10.35 -28.61 -37.63
CA LEU A 104 -9.48 -29.64 -37.09
C LEU A 104 -10.27 -30.66 -36.25
N PRO A 105 -9.96 -31.97 -36.36
CA PRO A 105 -10.56 -32.98 -35.50
C PRO A 105 -10.27 -32.72 -34.03
N SER A 106 -11.25 -32.94 -33.15
CA SER A 106 -11.13 -32.72 -31.70
C SER A 106 -10.05 -33.56 -31.00
N ILE A 107 -9.48 -34.57 -31.67
CA ILE A 107 -8.36 -35.39 -31.17
C ILE A 107 -7.00 -34.69 -31.34
N VAL A 108 -6.94 -33.62 -32.13
CA VAL A 108 -5.72 -32.84 -32.33
C VAL A 108 -5.56 -31.86 -31.17
N SER A 109 -4.58 -32.09 -30.31
CA SER A 109 -4.23 -31.15 -29.25
C SER A 109 -3.23 -30.13 -29.77
N LEU A 110 -3.65 -28.86 -29.81
CA LEU A 110 -2.83 -27.75 -30.22
C LEU A 110 -1.99 -27.27 -29.04
N LYS A 111 -0.78 -26.79 -29.33
CA LYS A 111 0.02 -26.14 -28.31
C LYS A 111 -0.58 -24.78 -27.95
N ASP A 112 -0.82 -24.58 -26.66
CA ASP A 112 -1.36 -23.33 -26.13
C ASP A 112 -0.27 -22.26 -25.98
N TYR A 113 -0.69 -21.02 -26.20
CA TYR A 113 0.12 -19.82 -26.00
C TYR A 113 -0.74 -18.73 -25.39
N GLN A 114 -0.23 -18.05 -24.37
CA GLN A 114 -0.93 -16.91 -23.81
C GLN A 114 -0.77 -15.66 -24.68
N TYR A 115 -1.79 -14.79 -24.65
CA TYR A 115 -1.83 -13.61 -25.50
C TYR A 115 -2.53 -12.43 -24.84
N CYS A 116 -1.83 -11.31 -24.76
CA CYS A 116 -2.41 -10.05 -24.33
C CYS A 116 -1.89 -8.85 -25.12
N THR A 117 -2.77 -7.96 -25.59
CA THR A 117 -2.39 -6.84 -26.49
C THR A 117 -2.61 -5.49 -25.85
N ASP A 118 -2.23 -4.41 -26.53
CA ASP A 118 -2.52 -3.03 -26.11
C ASP A 118 -3.99 -2.80 -25.77
N GLU A 119 -4.92 -3.42 -26.51
CA GLU A 119 -6.35 -3.28 -26.27
C GLU A 119 -6.86 -4.06 -25.05
N HIS A 120 -6.01 -4.92 -24.48
CA HIS A 120 -6.31 -5.73 -23.31
C HIS A 120 -5.55 -5.27 -22.05
N VAL A 121 -4.56 -4.38 -22.20
CA VAL A 121 -3.87 -3.77 -21.05
C VAL A 121 -4.92 -3.16 -20.14
N ASP A 122 -4.71 -3.31 -18.84
CA ASP A 122 -5.64 -2.89 -17.79
C ASP A 122 -6.93 -3.70 -17.66
N ALA A 123 -7.22 -4.67 -18.56
CA ALA A 123 -8.43 -5.49 -18.48
C ALA A 123 -8.36 -6.59 -17.40
N ASN A 124 -7.15 -6.99 -17.00
CA ASN A 124 -6.88 -7.90 -15.88
C ASN A 124 -5.50 -7.56 -15.27
N ALA A 125 -5.18 -8.13 -14.12
CA ALA A 125 -3.96 -7.80 -13.37
C ALA A 125 -2.69 -8.51 -13.86
N GLY A 126 -2.81 -9.51 -14.74
CA GLY A 126 -1.65 -10.23 -15.33
C GLY A 126 -1.16 -9.60 -16.64
N CYS A 127 -2.02 -8.87 -17.34
CA CYS A 127 -1.65 -8.18 -18.56
C CYS A 127 -1.23 -6.74 -18.33
N ASN A 128 0.06 -6.53 -18.06
CA ASN A 128 0.62 -5.19 -17.90
C ASN A 128 1.85 -4.97 -18.76
N ARG A 129 2.16 -3.69 -18.96
CA ARG A 129 3.42 -3.27 -19.57
C ARG A 129 4.49 -3.19 -18.50
N PHE A 130 5.71 -3.60 -18.82
CA PHE A 130 6.88 -3.49 -17.94
C PHE A 130 6.72 -4.26 -16.63
N ASP A 131 5.98 -5.38 -16.65
CA ASP A 131 5.90 -6.28 -15.52
C ASP A 131 6.85 -7.48 -15.65
N GLU A 132 6.99 -8.18 -14.53
CA GLU A 132 7.82 -9.37 -14.40
C GLU A 132 7.16 -10.32 -13.40
N GLY A 133 7.03 -11.59 -13.79
CA GLY A 133 6.44 -12.63 -12.96
C GLY A 133 5.72 -13.66 -13.81
N THR A 134 5.74 -14.92 -13.38
CA THR A 134 5.12 -16.05 -14.11
C THR A 134 3.72 -16.39 -13.62
N ASN A 135 3.21 -15.61 -12.67
CA ASN A 135 1.89 -15.70 -12.05
C ASN A 135 1.56 -14.35 -11.37
N LEU A 136 0.32 -14.15 -10.92
CA LEU A 136 -0.15 -12.89 -10.36
C LEU A 136 0.56 -12.53 -9.05
N THR A 137 0.91 -13.51 -8.23
CA THR A 137 1.66 -13.30 -6.97
C THR A 137 3.04 -12.72 -7.23
N GLU A 138 3.77 -13.28 -8.21
CA GLU A 138 5.09 -12.80 -8.63
C GLU A 138 5.00 -11.39 -9.22
N ILE A 139 4.00 -11.14 -10.08
CA ILE A 139 3.75 -9.82 -10.68
C ILE A 139 3.43 -8.78 -9.59
N ALA A 140 2.50 -9.05 -8.68
CA ALA A 140 2.14 -8.15 -7.58
C ALA A 140 3.35 -7.86 -6.67
N THR A 141 4.12 -8.90 -6.35
CA THR A 141 5.35 -8.78 -5.55
C THR A 141 6.36 -7.88 -6.25
N GLN A 142 6.57 -8.06 -7.55
CA GLN A 142 7.51 -7.26 -8.30
C GLN A 142 7.02 -5.81 -8.51
N MET A 143 5.73 -5.59 -8.72
CA MET A 143 5.18 -4.23 -8.74
C MET A 143 5.44 -3.50 -7.40
N ALA A 144 5.28 -4.18 -6.27
CA ALA A 144 5.58 -3.62 -4.95
C ALA A 144 7.08 -3.33 -4.76
N GLN A 145 7.96 -4.22 -5.22
CA GLN A 145 9.42 -4.02 -5.16
C GLN A 145 9.86 -2.86 -6.07
N SER A 146 9.37 -2.81 -7.30
CA SER A 146 9.62 -1.74 -8.26
C SER A 146 9.28 -0.37 -7.69
N TYR A 147 8.13 -0.24 -7.01
CA TYR A 147 7.74 1.01 -6.35
C TYR A 147 8.81 1.48 -5.34
N GLU A 148 9.41 0.57 -4.59
CA GLU A 148 10.48 0.88 -3.62
C GLU A 148 11.81 1.24 -4.32
N GLU A 149 12.20 0.48 -5.34
CA GLU A 149 13.44 0.70 -6.09
C GLU A 149 13.46 2.04 -6.81
N PHE A 150 12.32 2.42 -7.41
CA PHE A 150 12.19 3.66 -8.16
C PHE A 150 12.14 4.90 -7.27
N TYR A 151 11.93 4.78 -5.95
CA TYR A 151 11.87 5.93 -5.03
C TYR A 151 13.08 6.87 -5.20
N LYS A 152 14.29 6.31 -5.33
CA LYS A 152 15.52 7.12 -5.46
C LYS A 152 15.53 8.00 -6.71
N TRP A 153 14.85 7.59 -7.78
CA TRP A 153 14.76 8.31 -9.05
C TRP A 153 13.51 9.19 -9.14
N ARG A 154 12.41 8.72 -8.55
CA ARG A 154 11.10 9.36 -8.59
C ARG A 154 11.01 10.52 -7.59
N ASN A 155 11.65 10.39 -6.43
CA ASN A 155 11.50 11.29 -5.28
C ASN A 155 12.76 12.05 -4.89
N LYS A 156 13.96 11.70 -5.40
CA LYS A 156 15.19 12.49 -5.15
C LYS A 156 15.66 13.16 -6.45
N ARG A 157 16.25 14.36 -6.35
CA ARG A 157 16.71 15.13 -7.52
C ARG A 157 17.72 14.36 -8.39
N GLN A 158 18.66 13.62 -7.79
CA GLN A 158 19.66 12.80 -8.51
C GLN A 158 20.39 13.55 -9.65
N GLY A 159 20.77 14.81 -9.42
CA GLY A 159 21.43 15.64 -10.45
C GLY A 159 20.50 16.14 -11.57
N SER A 160 19.19 15.88 -11.50
CA SER A 160 18.22 16.43 -12.43
C SER A 160 18.24 17.95 -12.42
N ARG A 161 18.37 18.55 -13.61
CA ARG A 161 18.37 20.01 -13.79
C ARG A 161 17.07 20.66 -13.30
N ILE A 162 15.95 19.97 -13.45
CA ILE A 162 14.63 20.45 -13.05
C ILE A 162 14.02 19.39 -12.14
N PHE A 163 13.80 19.73 -10.87
CA PHE A 163 13.12 18.86 -9.91
C PHE A 163 12.29 19.75 -8.98
N SER A 164 10.99 19.83 -9.28
CA SER A 164 10.13 20.93 -8.83
C SER A 164 8.75 20.48 -8.40
N LEU A 165 8.19 21.17 -7.41
CA LEU A 165 6.78 21.08 -7.00
C LEU A 165 5.80 21.40 -8.16
N LEU A 166 6.26 22.09 -9.20
CA LEU A 166 5.46 22.33 -10.41
C LEU A 166 5.17 21.06 -11.23
N SER A 167 5.77 19.92 -10.87
CA SER A 167 5.47 18.61 -11.48
C SER A 167 4.69 17.69 -10.54
N ASP A 168 4.17 18.20 -9.41
CA ASP A 168 3.43 17.40 -8.44
C ASP A 168 2.15 16.80 -9.01
N THR A 169 1.47 17.51 -9.92
CA THR A 169 0.29 16.94 -10.61
C THR A 169 0.67 15.72 -11.46
N SER A 170 1.74 15.82 -12.26
CA SER A 170 2.21 14.69 -13.06
C SER A 170 2.76 13.55 -12.21
N TYR A 171 3.35 13.88 -11.05
CA TYR A 171 3.75 12.89 -10.06
C TYR A 171 2.54 12.15 -9.47
N ALA A 172 1.49 12.89 -9.09
CA ALA A 172 0.26 12.30 -8.57
C ALA A 172 -0.40 11.35 -9.57
N PHE A 173 -0.51 11.73 -10.86
CA PHE A 173 -1.07 10.84 -11.89
C PHE A 173 -0.25 9.56 -12.08
N ARG A 174 1.09 9.66 -12.13
CA ARG A 174 1.93 8.46 -12.22
C ARG A 174 1.78 7.53 -11.00
N LEU A 175 1.57 8.10 -9.82
CA LEU A 175 1.30 7.28 -8.64
C LEU A 175 -0.09 6.67 -8.69
N ASP A 176 -1.10 7.42 -9.13
CA ASP A 176 -2.47 6.94 -9.30
C ASP A 176 -2.48 5.70 -10.21
N ASP A 177 -1.75 5.72 -11.33
CA ASP A 177 -1.57 4.56 -12.22
C ASP A 177 -0.96 3.34 -11.50
N VAL A 178 0.06 3.55 -10.66
CA VAL A 178 0.69 2.46 -9.89
C VAL A 178 -0.26 1.89 -8.84
N MET A 179 -1.00 2.75 -8.14
CA MET A 179 -1.93 2.33 -7.09
C MET A 179 -3.17 1.64 -7.69
N PHE A 180 -3.67 2.15 -8.82
CA PHE A 180 -4.71 1.50 -9.61
C PHE A 180 -4.25 0.13 -10.12
N GLY A 181 -3.03 0.05 -10.65
CA GLY A 181 -2.41 -1.20 -11.07
C GLY A 181 -2.37 -2.24 -9.95
N MET A 182 -1.92 -1.84 -8.76
CA MET A 182 -1.91 -2.72 -7.59
C MET A 182 -3.33 -3.09 -7.13
N ARG A 183 -4.28 -2.16 -7.19
CA ARG A 183 -5.67 -2.42 -6.79
C ARG A 183 -6.33 -3.49 -7.67
N ARG A 184 -5.97 -3.60 -8.95
CA ARG A 184 -6.56 -4.56 -9.90
C ARG A 184 -6.41 -6.03 -9.49
N PHE A 185 -5.42 -6.40 -8.66
CA PHE A 185 -5.32 -7.77 -8.14
C PHE A 185 -6.52 -8.13 -7.26
N PHE A 186 -6.97 -7.19 -6.42
CA PHE A 186 -8.18 -7.37 -5.62
C PHE A 186 -9.44 -7.36 -6.47
N GLU A 187 -9.54 -6.47 -7.46
CA GLU A 187 -10.68 -6.42 -8.39
C GLU A 187 -10.84 -7.74 -9.18
N GLY A 188 -9.73 -8.33 -9.61
CA GLY A 188 -9.72 -9.63 -10.28
C GLY A 188 -10.29 -10.74 -9.40
N ARG A 189 -9.87 -10.76 -8.12
CA ARG A 189 -10.38 -11.68 -7.10
C ARG A 189 -11.88 -11.49 -6.84
N GLU A 190 -12.30 -10.25 -6.58
CA GLU A 190 -13.70 -9.92 -6.32
C GLU A 190 -14.58 -10.33 -7.50
N ARG A 191 -14.19 -9.99 -8.72
CA ARG A 191 -14.92 -10.34 -9.93
C ARG A 191 -15.08 -11.85 -10.07
N LEU A 192 -14.05 -12.62 -9.73
CA LEU A 192 -14.12 -14.08 -9.76
C LEU A 192 -15.15 -14.61 -8.75
N ILE A 193 -15.09 -14.12 -7.51
CA ILE A 193 -16.06 -14.46 -6.45
C ILE A 193 -17.48 -14.13 -6.89
N GLY A 194 -17.70 -12.90 -7.36
CA GLY A 194 -19.02 -12.39 -7.71
C GLY A 194 -19.63 -13.06 -8.95
N LEU A 195 -18.84 -13.33 -9.99
CA LEU A 195 -19.34 -13.94 -11.23
C LEU A 195 -19.73 -15.41 -11.04
N PHE A 196 -19.00 -16.14 -10.20
CA PHE A 196 -19.20 -17.57 -9.99
C PHE A 196 -19.93 -17.91 -8.69
N GLY A 197 -20.23 -16.92 -7.85
CA GLY A 197 -20.88 -17.11 -6.55
C GLY A 197 -20.02 -17.95 -5.59
N LEU A 198 -18.70 -17.72 -5.62
CA LEU A 198 -17.74 -18.41 -4.76
C LEU A 198 -17.72 -17.76 -3.37
N ASP A 199 -17.10 -18.41 -2.40
CA ASP A 199 -16.75 -17.82 -1.11
C ASP A 199 -15.22 -17.70 -0.97
N ASP A 200 -14.76 -17.00 0.06
CA ASP A 200 -13.33 -16.79 0.30
C ASP A 200 -12.57 -18.10 0.54
N ASP A 201 -13.21 -19.11 1.15
CA ASP A 201 -12.57 -20.41 1.41
C ASP A 201 -12.32 -21.18 0.12
N PHE A 202 -13.22 -21.06 -0.88
CA PHE A 202 -13.05 -21.71 -2.17
C PHE A 202 -11.79 -21.24 -2.91
N LEU A 203 -11.44 -19.94 -2.82
CA LEU A 203 -10.21 -19.44 -3.46
C LEU A 203 -8.96 -19.87 -2.69
N LYS A 204 -9.00 -19.82 -1.36
CA LYS A 204 -7.86 -20.16 -0.49
C LYS A 204 -7.57 -21.65 -0.44
N ASN A 205 -8.62 -22.45 -0.37
CA ASN A 205 -8.59 -23.89 -0.18
C ASN A 205 -9.41 -24.58 -1.27
N PRO A 206 -9.03 -24.44 -2.54
CA PRO A 206 -9.82 -24.96 -3.65
C PRO A 206 -9.99 -26.48 -3.54
N PRO A 207 -11.21 -27.01 -3.83
CA PRO A 207 -11.51 -28.44 -3.74
C PRO A 207 -10.51 -29.32 -4.49
N ALA A 208 -10.13 -30.45 -3.89
CA ALA A 208 -9.10 -31.35 -4.43
C ALA A 208 -9.49 -32.07 -5.72
N ASP A 209 -10.77 -32.04 -6.10
CA ASP A 209 -11.30 -32.58 -7.35
C ASP A 209 -11.14 -31.63 -8.55
N LEU A 210 -10.74 -30.36 -8.32
CA LEU A 210 -10.36 -29.44 -9.39
C LEU A 210 -8.99 -29.79 -9.98
N PRO A 211 -8.76 -29.52 -11.28
CA PRO A 211 -7.44 -29.65 -11.90
C PRO A 211 -6.37 -28.87 -11.15
N GLN A 212 -5.15 -29.42 -11.08
CA GLN A 212 -4.03 -28.81 -10.35
C GLN A 212 -3.82 -27.34 -10.73
N ASP A 213 -3.73 -27.05 -12.03
CA ASP A 213 -3.47 -25.70 -12.53
C ASP A 213 -4.61 -24.72 -12.16
N THR A 214 -5.85 -25.21 -12.12
CA THR A 214 -7.00 -24.40 -11.66
C THR A 214 -6.86 -24.07 -10.17
N ARG A 215 -6.46 -25.04 -9.34
CA ARG A 215 -6.24 -24.82 -7.92
C ARG A 215 -5.11 -23.82 -7.68
N GLU A 216 -4.00 -23.97 -8.40
CA GLU A 216 -2.87 -23.05 -8.33
C GLU A 216 -3.28 -21.63 -8.73
N PHE A 217 -4.04 -21.47 -9.82
CA PHE A 217 -4.56 -20.16 -10.23
C PHE A 217 -5.47 -19.51 -9.19
N LEU A 218 -6.39 -20.27 -8.58
CA LEU A 218 -7.31 -19.73 -7.56
C LEU A 218 -6.56 -19.22 -6.32
N MET A 219 -5.58 -19.99 -5.85
CA MET A 219 -4.73 -19.59 -4.72
C MET A 219 -3.85 -18.39 -5.07
N ASP A 220 -3.34 -18.33 -6.30
CA ASP A 220 -2.51 -17.23 -6.81
C ASP A 220 -3.30 -15.91 -6.87
N VAL A 221 -4.56 -15.95 -7.33
CA VAL A 221 -5.46 -14.79 -7.34
C VAL A 221 -5.69 -14.25 -5.92
N ASP A 222 -5.94 -15.12 -4.95
CA ASP A 222 -6.14 -14.72 -3.54
C ASP A 222 -4.87 -14.10 -2.95
N GLN A 223 -3.72 -14.77 -3.12
CA GLN A 223 -2.44 -14.32 -2.59
C GLN A 223 -1.97 -12.99 -3.20
N ALA A 224 -2.20 -12.77 -4.51
CA ALA A 224 -1.89 -11.51 -5.16
C ALA A 224 -2.72 -10.34 -4.60
N ALA A 225 -4.00 -10.58 -4.28
CA ALA A 225 -4.85 -9.58 -3.62
C ALA A 225 -4.37 -9.25 -2.20
N VAL A 226 -3.87 -10.24 -1.45
CA VAL A 226 -3.25 -10.01 -0.14
C VAL A 226 -2.01 -9.11 -0.27
N ILE A 227 -1.12 -9.41 -1.22
CA ILE A 227 0.08 -8.59 -1.49
C ILE A 227 -0.29 -7.15 -1.83
N ALA A 228 -1.34 -6.95 -2.63
CA ALA A 228 -1.84 -5.61 -2.96
C ALA A 228 -2.29 -4.83 -1.72
N GLY A 229 -3.01 -5.48 -0.80
CA GLY A 229 -3.40 -4.88 0.48
C GLY A 229 -2.20 -4.54 1.36
N GLU A 230 -1.26 -5.47 1.51
CA GLU A 230 -0.02 -5.28 2.27
C GLU A 230 0.85 -4.15 1.71
N PHE A 231 0.90 -4.01 0.38
CA PHE A 231 1.58 -2.90 -0.28
C PHE A 231 1.03 -1.54 0.15
N PHE A 232 -0.29 -1.36 0.13
CA PHE A 232 -0.90 -0.10 0.56
C PHE A 232 -0.66 0.15 2.06
N LEU A 233 -0.79 -0.88 2.90
CA LEU A 233 -0.51 -0.76 4.33
C LEU A 233 0.94 -0.36 4.60
N LYS A 234 1.90 -0.93 3.88
CA LYS A 234 3.33 -0.56 4.00
C LYS A 234 3.57 0.91 3.68
N ILE A 235 2.91 1.45 2.65
CA ILE A 235 3.01 2.88 2.31
C ILE A 235 2.42 3.75 3.41
N LEU A 236 1.22 3.41 3.91
CA LEU A 236 0.55 4.17 4.96
C LEU A 236 1.37 4.24 6.24
N LYS A 237 1.99 3.12 6.62
CA LYS A 237 2.82 3.01 7.82
C LYS A 237 4.21 3.61 7.67
N THR A 238 4.71 3.87 6.45
CA THR A 238 6.09 4.36 6.25
C THR A 238 6.39 5.62 7.11
N PRO A 239 7.41 5.62 7.99
CA PRO A 239 7.74 6.78 8.81
C PRO A 239 8.37 7.92 8.00
N ASP A 240 8.38 9.13 8.58
CA ASP A 240 9.25 10.21 8.08
C ASP A 240 10.73 9.83 8.28
N VAL A 241 11.66 10.60 7.70
CA VAL A 241 13.07 10.23 7.78
C VAL A 241 13.61 10.29 9.21
N MET A 242 14.27 9.21 9.63
CA MET A 242 14.89 9.06 10.93
C MET A 242 16.38 8.69 10.77
N CYS A 243 17.21 9.22 11.67
CA CYS A 243 18.65 9.02 11.66
C CYS A 243 19.10 8.19 12.87
N LEU A 244 19.82 7.11 12.62
CA LEU A 244 20.50 6.33 13.67
C LEU A 244 21.77 7.07 14.11
N LEU A 245 21.84 7.42 15.39
CA LEU A 245 22.93 8.19 15.97
C LEU A 245 23.85 7.28 16.80
N VAL A 246 25.16 7.44 16.59
CA VAL A 246 26.21 6.81 17.41
C VAL A 246 27.10 7.86 18.05
N ASN A 247 27.79 7.48 19.11
CA ASN A 247 28.80 8.34 19.73
C ASN A 247 30.01 8.49 18.81
N GLU A 248 30.42 9.72 18.46
CA GLU A 248 31.59 9.96 17.62
C GLU A 248 32.88 9.37 18.22
N ALA A 249 33.03 9.44 19.55
CA ALA A 249 34.19 8.89 20.24
C ALA A 249 34.13 7.36 20.39
N GLN A 250 32.95 6.75 20.26
CA GLN A 250 32.71 5.32 20.38
C GLN A 250 31.66 4.87 19.33
N PRO A 251 32.06 4.69 18.06
CA PRO A 251 31.12 4.45 16.96
C PRO A 251 30.29 3.16 17.08
N THR A 252 30.69 2.24 17.96
CA THR A 252 29.93 1.00 18.27
C THR A 252 28.80 1.24 19.28
N GLN A 253 28.75 2.40 19.92
CA GLN A 253 27.72 2.76 20.88
C GLN A 253 26.59 3.50 20.18
N ILE A 254 25.48 2.79 19.95
CA ILE A 254 24.21 3.42 19.52
C ILE A 254 23.69 4.28 20.66
N LEU A 255 23.41 5.55 20.34
CA LEU A 255 22.85 6.51 21.30
C LEU A 255 21.32 6.60 21.17
N GLY A 256 20.80 6.41 19.96
CA GLY A 256 19.36 6.42 19.70
C GLY A 256 19.04 6.74 18.25
N VAL A 257 17.77 6.97 17.99
CA VAL A 257 17.23 7.36 16.69
C VAL A 257 16.49 8.68 16.88
N LEU A 258 16.73 9.66 16.02
CA LEU A 258 16.00 10.93 16.01
C LEU A 258 15.40 11.21 14.63
N PRO A 259 14.21 11.83 14.54
CA PRO A 259 13.71 12.40 13.29
C PRO A 259 14.73 13.36 12.69
N ILE A 260 14.94 13.31 11.38
CA ILE A 260 15.95 14.15 10.71
C ILE A 260 15.72 15.64 10.96
N ARG A 261 14.46 16.06 11.05
CA ARG A 261 14.04 17.45 11.26
C ARG A 261 14.39 18.00 12.63
N ASP A 262 14.54 17.13 13.63
CA ASP A 262 14.98 17.50 14.97
C ASP A 262 16.50 17.72 15.03
N ILE A 263 17.22 17.20 14.03
CA ILE A 263 18.66 17.41 13.82
C ILE A 263 18.88 18.64 12.94
N ASP A 264 18.33 18.64 11.72
CA ASP A 264 18.31 19.76 10.78
C ASP A 264 17.07 19.68 9.87
N SER A 265 16.15 20.63 10.02
CA SER A 265 14.90 20.71 9.26
C SER A 265 15.07 20.93 7.75
N ARG A 266 16.28 21.24 7.28
CA ARG A 266 16.60 21.45 5.85
C ARG A 266 17.50 20.35 5.28
N ALA A 267 17.94 19.39 6.10
CA ALA A 267 18.73 18.27 5.61
C ALA A 267 17.90 17.38 4.69
N ILE A 268 18.56 16.87 3.65
CA ILE A 268 17.95 15.98 2.64
C ILE A 268 18.44 14.53 2.76
N SER A 269 19.33 14.27 3.71
CA SER A 269 19.79 12.95 4.13
C SER A 269 20.41 13.02 5.51
N CYS A 270 20.45 11.89 6.22
CA CYS A 270 21.18 11.73 7.48
C CYS A 270 22.70 11.79 7.30
N ASP A 271 23.22 11.63 6.07
CA ASP A 271 24.67 11.63 5.82
C ASP A 271 25.34 12.95 6.26
N GLY A 272 26.44 12.83 6.99
CA GLY A 272 27.21 13.97 7.51
C GLY A 272 26.55 14.76 8.65
N LEU A 273 25.36 14.37 9.12
CA LEU A 273 24.69 15.05 10.23
C LEU A 273 25.33 14.72 11.59
N SER A 274 25.35 15.71 12.48
CA SER A 274 25.83 15.53 13.85
C SER A 274 25.08 16.41 14.85
N VAL A 275 24.99 15.94 16.09
CA VAL A 275 24.31 16.62 17.21
C VAL A 275 25.27 16.72 18.40
N GLY A 276 25.28 17.86 19.09
CA GLY A 276 26.07 18.03 20.32
C GLY A 276 25.43 17.31 21.52
N LEU A 277 26.24 16.61 22.33
CA LEU A 277 25.77 15.91 23.52
C LEU A 277 25.88 16.80 24.77
N ARG A 278 24.87 16.73 25.65
CA ARG A 278 24.87 17.46 26.94
C ARG A 278 26.03 17.07 27.85
N SER A 279 26.49 15.83 27.77
CA SER A 279 27.66 15.30 28.49
C SER A 279 29.01 15.80 27.95
N GLY A 280 29.01 16.60 26.87
CA GLY A 280 30.18 16.87 26.06
C GLY A 280 30.42 15.76 25.02
N GLY A 281 30.90 16.16 23.83
CA GLY A 281 31.08 15.28 22.67
C GLY A 281 30.02 15.50 21.58
N ARG A 282 30.08 14.67 20.52
CA ARG A 282 29.15 14.71 19.39
C ARG A 282 28.58 13.32 19.11
N ALA A 283 27.32 13.30 18.73
CA ALA A 283 26.69 12.16 18.08
C ALA A 283 26.73 12.39 16.57
N ILE A 284 27.02 11.34 15.80
CA ILE A 284 27.00 11.37 14.33
C ILE A 284 25.93 10.42 13.82
N ALA A 285 25.26 10.83 12.75
CA ALA A 285 24.32 9.97 12.04
C ALA A 285 25.07 8.99 11.14
N VAL A 286 24.74 7.71 11.24
CA VAL A 286 25.43 6.62 10.50
C VAL A 286 24.51 5.83 9.59
N ALA A 287 23.20 5.90 9.81
CA ALA A 287 22.21 5.25 8.97
C ALA A 287 20.91 6.07 8.87
N GLU A 288 20.20 5.90 7.77
CA GLU A 288 18.94 6.57 7.43
C GLU A 288 17.82 5.53 7.29
N ALA A 289 16.63 5.85 7.80
CA ALA A 289 15.42 5.08 7.62
C ALA A 289 14.23 5.97 7.27
N GLY A 290 13.16 5.38 6.74
CA GLY A 290 11.93 6.10 6.39
C GLY A 290 12.00 6.83 5.04
N LYS A 291 10.98 7.63 4.76
CA LYS A 291 10.88 8.46 3.55
C LYS A 291 10.35 9.83 3.93
N PHE A 292 10.91 10.87 3.32
CA PHE A 292 10.47 12.24 3.60
C PHE A 292 8.97 12.38 3.37
N PHE A 293 8.21 12.76 4.40
CA PHE A 293 6.77 13.00 4.23
C PHE A 293 6.51 14.27 3.42
N GLN A 294 7.26 15.34 3.72
CA GLN A 294 7.21 16.61 3.01
C GLN A 294 8.35 16.77 2.00
N SER A 295 8.10 17.57 0.96
CA SER A 295 9.17 17.95 0.03
C SER A 295 10.17 18.89 0.72
N VAL A 296 11.46 18.65 0.50
CA VAL A 296 12.56 19.39 1.12
C VAL A 296 13.47 19.96 0.04
N LYS A 297 13.91 21.20 0.25
CA LYS A 297 14.94 21.86 -0.55
C LYS A 297 16.22 21.96 0.27
N SER A 298 17.32 21.48 -0.29
CA SER A 298 18.64 21.58 0.32
C SER A 298 19.08 23.05 0.45
N PRO A 299 19.75 23.45 1.54
CA PRO A 299 20.42 24.73 1.66
C PRO A 299 21.45 24.99 0.55
N ASP A 300 22.04 23.93 0.00
CA ASP A 300 23.06 24.00 -1.05
C ASP A 300 22.46 24.10 -2.47
N ASN A 301 21.13 24.06 -2.59
CA ASN A 301 20.47 24.19 -3.88
C ASN A 301 20.64 25.64 -4.40
N PRO A 302 21.33 25.84 -5.54
CA PRO A 302 21.65 27.17 -6.04
C PRO A 302 20.44 27.91 -6.65
N ASP A 303 19.34 27.21 -6.91
CA ASP A 303 18.15 27.82 -7.49
C ASP A 303 17.45 28.72 -6.46
N ALA A 304 16.99 29.91 -6.85
CA ALA A 304 16.30 30.83 -5.94
C ALA A 304 14.82 30.50 -5.72
N SER A 305 14.21 29.71 -6.61
CA SER A 305 12.78 29.36 -6.60
C SER A 305 12.44 28.48 -5.40
N ALA A 306 11.42 28.85 -4.63
CA ALA A 306 10.89 28.00 -3.57
C ALA A 306 10.22 26.71 -4.08
N ALA A 307 9.92 26.64 -5.38
CA ALA A 307 9.33 25.45 -6.00
C ALA A 307 10.37 24.39 -6.38
N GLU A 308 11.64 24.77 -6.56
CA GLU A 308 12.72 23.81 -6.76
C GLU A 308 13.04 23.11 -5.44
N ILE A 309 13.03 21.78 -5.46
CA ILE A 309 13.20 20.91 -4.30
C ILE A 309 14.29 19.89 -4.57
N ASP A 310 14.79 19.20 -3.56
CA ASP A 310 15.82 18.16 -3.73
C ASP A 310 15.28 16.78 -3.37
N VAL A 311 14.26 16.76 -2.52
CA VAL A 311 13.46 15.59 -2.21
C VAL A 311 11.98 15.94 -2.34
N ARG A 312 11.21 15.09 -3.02
CA ARG A 312 9.74 15.14 -3.06
C ARG A 312 9.18 14.22 -1.99
N GLY A 313 8.29 14.77 -1.17
CA GLY A 313 7.65 14.06 -0.08
C GLY A 313 6.64 12.99 -0.52
N VAL A 314 6.38 12.01 0.35
CA VAL A 314 5.49 10.86 0.10
C VAL A 314 4.04 11.05 0.58
N TRP A 315 3.63 12.27 0.94
CA TRP A 315 2.26 12.52 1.38
C TRP A 315 1.21 12.16 0.33
N MET A 316 1.51 12.34 -0.97
CA MET A 316 0.64 11.95 -2.08
C MET A 316 0.52 10.43 -2.18
N ASP A 317 1.64 9.71 -2.04
CA ASP A 317 1.71 8.25 -2.05
C ASP A 317 0.80 7.68 -0.94
N LYS A 318 0.89 8.25 0.27
CA LYS A 318 0.06 7.84 1.41
C LYS A 318 -1.43 8.07 1.19
N LEU A 319 -1.83 9.24 0.66
CA LEU A 319 -3.25 9.50 0.40
C LEU A 319 -3.82 8.61 -0.71
N LEU A 320 -3.06 8.35 -1.78
CA LEU A 320 -3.49 7.41 -2.83
C LEU A 320 -3.55 5.98 -2.30
N ALA A 321 -2.57 5.53 -1.52
CA ALA A 321 -2.61 4.22 -0.89
C ALA A 321 -3.83 4.07 0.02
N ALA A 322 -4.18 5.09 0.81
CA ALA A 322 -5.40 5.09 1.62
C ALA A 322 -6.66 5.02 0.74
N LYS A 323 -6.74 5.84 -0.30
CA LYS A 323 -7.86 5.83 -1.26
C LYS A 323 -8.05 4.43 -1.84
N TYR A 324 -7.01 3.84 -2.43
CA TYR A 324 -7.12 2.54 -3.09
C TYR A 324 -7.24 1.36 -2.12
N LEU A 325 -6.78 1.47 -0.87
CA LEU A 325 -7.06 0.47 0.15
C LEU A 325 -8.55 0.45 0.55
N LEU A 326 -9.17 1.63 0.61
CA LEU A 326 -10.52 1.82 1.13
C LEU A 326 -11.61 1.83 0.05
N ALA A 327 -11.25 2.12 -1.20
CA ALA A 327 -12.19 2.29 -2.31
C ALA A 327 -13.10 1.07 -2.50
N ARG A 328 -14.32 1.33 -2.97
CA ARG A 328 -15.29 0.30 -3.40
C ARG A 328 -15.60 0.37 -4.89
N ASP A 329 -15.23 1.47 -5.53
CA ASP A 329 -15.50 1.81 -6.92
C ASP A 329 -14.24 2.51 -7.45
N LEU A 330 -13.82 2.15 -8.66
CA LEU A 330 -12.63 2.69 -9.32
C LEU A 330 -12.97 3.62 -10.49
N ASP A 331 -14.24 4.00 -10.64
CA ASP A 331 -14.81 4.71 -11.79
C ASP A 331 -14.54 3.97 -13.12
N SER A 332 -14.53 2.64 -13.08
CA SER A 332 -14.27 1.73 -14.19
C SER A 332 -15.43 0.74 -14.42
N THR A 333 -16.06 0.82 -15.59
CA THR A 333 -17.10 -0.14 -16.01
C THR A 333 -16.65 -1.59 -16.10
N LEU A 334 -15.33 -1.85 -16.03
CA LEU A 334 -14.77 -3.20 -16.02
C LEU A 334 -14.72 -3.83 -14.62
N PHE A 335 -14.56 -3.01 -13.58
CA PHE A 335 -14.30 -3.48 -12.21
C PHE A 335 -15.48 -3.21 -11.27
N ASP A 336 -16.25 -2.14 -11.48
CA ASP A 336 -17.32 -1.72 -10.55
C ASP A 336 -18.64 -2.51 -10.67
N GLN A 337 -18.59 -3.73 -11.21
CA GLN A 337 -19.76 -4.62 -11.19
C GLN A 337 -20.05 -5.13 -9.77
N PHE A 338 -19.00 -5.31 -8.98
CA PHE A 338 -19.03 -5.64 -7.57
C PHE A 338 -18.36 -4.47 -6.81
N THR A 339 -18.78 -4.21 -5.57
CA THR A 339 -18.37 -2.99 -4.81
C THR A 339 -17.97 -3.31 -3.37
N THR A 340 -17.32 -4.45 -3.19
CA THR A 340 -16.67 -4.84 -1.95
C THR A 340 -15.42 -4.01 -1.71
N SER A 341 -14.90 -4.07 -0.48
CA SER A 341 -13.70 -3.34 -0.07
C SER A 341 -12.62 -4.35 0.30
N MET A 342 -11.34 -3.98 0.24
CA MET A 342 -10.27 -4.85 0.77
C MET A 342 -10.49 -5.23 2.25
N LEU A 343 -11.30 -4.47 3.00
CA LEU A 343 -11.77 -4.82 4.34
C LEU A 343 -12.62 -6.09 4.41
N SER A 344 -13.26 -6.53 3.33
CA SER A 344 -14.01 -7.79 3.31
C SER A 344 -13.09 -9.00 3.09
N HIS A 345 -11.81 -8.79 2.78
CA HIS A 345 -10.87 -9.89 2.63
C HIS A 345 -10.48 -10.44 4.02
N PRO A 346 -10.67 -11.75 4.30
CA PRO A 346 -10.45 -12.30 5.63
C PRO A 346 -9.02 -12.13 6.17
N ASP A 347 -8.00 -12.16 5.30
CA ASP A 347 -6.60 -11.95 5.74
C ASP A 347 -6.19 -10.47 5.83
N LEU A 348 -6.98 -9.54 5.27
CA LEU A 348 -6.65 -8.12 5.28
C LEU A 348 -7.48 -7.33 6.30
N GLN A 349 -8.70 -7.79 6.64
CA GLN A 349 -9.60 -7.08 7.55
C GLN A 349 -8.90 -6.70 8.87
N GLY A 350 -8.31 -7.68 9.55
CA GLY A 350 -7.58 -7.48 10.80
C GLY A 350 -6.41 -6.50 10.65
N PRO A 351 -5.44 -6.77 9.76
CA PRO A 351 -4.29 -5.89 9.51
C PRO A 351 -4.67 -4.46 9.10
N ILE A 352 -5.74 -4.28 8.30
CA ILE A 352 -6.20 -2.94 7.90
C ILE A 352 -6.76 -2.20 9.11
N VAL A 353 -7.70 -2.81 9.85
CA VAL A 353 -8.35 -2.17 10.99
C VAL A 353 -7.31 -1.81 12.06
N SER A 354 -6.37 -2.71 12.36
CA SER A 354 -5.30 -2.43 13.32
C SER A 354 -4.39 -1.32 12.83
N SER A 355 -3.91 -1.37 11.58
CA SER A 355 -3.01 -0.34 11.03
C SER A 355 -3.66 1.04 11.01
N LEU A 356 -4.94 1.14 10.64
CA LEU A 356 -5.68 2.41 10.67
C LEU A 356 -5.83 2.91 12.11
N ALA A 357 -6.11 2.01 13.07
CA ALA A 357 -6.20 2.38 14.47
C ALA A 357 -4.85 2.89 15.01
N ASP A 358 -3.76 2.18 14.74
CA ASP A 358 -2.40 2.53 15.17
C ASP A 358 -1.96 3.88 14.57
N ILE A 359 -2.31 4.15 13.31
CA ILE A 359 -2.06 5.47 12.66
C ILE A 359 -2.84 6.59 13.36
N LEU A 360 -4.08 6.35 13.77
CA LEU A 360 -4.93 7.38 14.39
C LEU A 360 -4.63 7.60 15.88
N LEU A 361 -4.23 6.54 16.59
CA LEU A 361 -3.71 6.60 17.95
C LEU A 361 -2.24 7.03 18.01
N ASP A 362 -1.60 7.05 16.84
CA ASP A 362 -0.23 7.50 16.63
C ASP A 362 0.79 6.67 17.40
N ASP A 363 0.60 5.35 17.35
CA ASP A 363 1.34 4.35 18.11
C ASP A 363 1.77 3.23 17.16
N LEU A 364 2.66 3.54 16.21
CA LEU A 364 3.14 2.57 15.26
C LEU A 364 4.43 1.93 15.77
N THR A 365 4.54 0.61 15.61
CA THR A 365 5.78 -0.14 15.84
C THR A 365 6.00 -1.10 14.69
N GLU A 366 7.05 -0.88 13.90
CA GLU A 366 7.35 -1.69 12.71
C GLU A 366 8.82 -2.09 12.66
N VAL A 367 9.12 -3.15 11.90
CA VAL A 367 10.49 -3.46 11.48
C VAL A 367 10.92 -2.42 10.44
N VAL A 368 11.92 -1.62 10.77
CA VAL A 368 12.43 -0.56 9.90
C VAL A 368 13.85 -0.90 9.42
N ASP A 369 14.08 -0.70 8.12
CA ASP A 369 15.38 -0.89 7.47
C ASP A 369 16.22 0.39 7.57
N PHE A 370 17.23 0.40 8.44
CA PHE A 370 18.24 1.45 8.51
C PHE A 370 19.37 1.19 7.52
N LYS A 371 19.51 2.07 6.53
CA LYS A 371 20.52 1.97 5.47
C LYS A 371 21.76 2.78 5.84
N PHE A 372 22.91 2.13 5.90
CA PHE A 372 24.21 2.77 6.13
C PHE A 372 24.78 3.34 4.83
N GLY A 373 25.73 4.27 4.94
CA GLY A 373 26.40 4.88 3.79
C GLY A 373 27.18 3.89 2.91
N ASP A 374 27.53 2.71 3.42
CA ASP A 374 28.19 1.63 2.67
C ASP A 374 27.19 0.69 1.94
N GLY A 375 25.89 0.93 2.11
CA GLY A 375 24.81 0.13 1.54
C GLY A 375 24.36 -1.06 2.39
N SER A 376 25.00 -1.33 3.54
CA SER A 376 24.52 -2.33 4.48
C SER A 376 23.21 -1.88 5.15
N VAL A 377 22.43 -2.85 5.65
CA VAL A 377 21.11 -2.62 6.25
C VAL A 377 21.04 -3.23 7.65
N LEU A 378 20.53 -2.47 8.62
CA LEU A 378 20.14 -2.95 9.94
C LEU A 378 18.61 -2.94 10.03
N GLN A 379 18.02 -4.11 10.33
CA GLN A 379 16.60 -4.23 10.64
C GLN A 379 16.39 -4.11 12.15
N ALA A 380 15.51 -3.21 12.56
CA ALA A 380 15.16 -3.04 13.97
C ALA A 380 13.67 -2.72 14.13
N ASN A 381 13.05 -3.27 15.18
CA ASN A 381 11.73 -2.82 15.60
C ASN A 381 11.84 -1.42 16.18
N PHE A 382 11.09 -0.49 15.61
CA PHE A 382 11.11 0.90 16.02
C PHE A 382 9.70 1.45 16.14
N SER A 383 9.45 2.13 17.27
CA SER A 383 8.19 2.83 17.52
C SER A 383 8.31 4.28 17.07
N TYR A 384 7.31 4.77 16.33
CA TYR A 384 7.32 6.12 15.79
C TYR A 384 5.91 6.70 15.68
N GLU A 385 5.89 8.03 15.58
CA GLU A 385 4.68 8.83 15.44
C GLU A 385 4.65 9.45 14.03
N LEU A 386 3.44 9.62 13.50
CA LEU A 386 3.14 10.31 12.26
C LEU A 386 2.43 11.65 12.53
N GLY A 387 1.60 11.75 13.57
CA GLY A 387 0.68 12.86 13.79
C GLY A 387 1.09 13.91 14.84
N SER A 388 1.45 13.48 16.05
CA SER A 388 1.72 14.28 17.26
C SER A 388 3.03 15.02 17.15
N ASP A 389 4.00 14.41 16.48
CA ASP A 389 5.30 15.00 16.22
C ASP A 389 5.22 16.15 15.18
N SER A 390 4.07 16.38 14.54
CA SER A 390 3.88 17.36 13.45
C SER A 390 4.67 17.05 12.17
N SER A 391 5.16 15.82 12.00
CA SER A 391 5.87 15.41 10.78
C SER A 391 4.91 15.27 9.60
N HIS A 392 3.71 14.71 9.82
CA HIS A 392 2.74 14.47 8.77
C HIS A 392 1.73 15.61 8.55
N ILE A 393 2.24 16.84 8.42
CA ILE A 393 1.45 18.00 8.01
C ILE A 393 1.51 18.18 6.50
N ILE A 394 0.37 18.01 5.83
CA ILE A 394 0.18 18.27 4.40
C ILE A 394 0.09 19.79 4.19
N ARG A 395 1.15 20.35 3.61
CA ARG A 395 1.20 21.75 3.20
C ARG A 395 0.31 22.01 1.98
N LYS A 396 -0.14 23.25 1.82
CA LYS A 396 -0.94 23.67 0.67
C LYS A 396 -0.15 23.44 -0.64
N PRO A 397 -0.65 22.60 -1.58
CA PRO A 397 0.02 22.40 -2.86
C PRO A 397 0.11 23.70 -3.68
N ILE A 398 1.21 23.88 -4.42
CA ILE A 398 1.39 25.03 -5.31
C ILE A 398 0.39 25.00 -6.47
N LEU A 399 0.14 23.81 -7.02
CA LEU A 399 -0.75 23.62 -8.15
C LEU A 399 -2.19 23.38 -7.68
N SER A 400 -3.13 24.17 -8.21
CA SER A 400 -4.54 24.04 -7.89
C SER A 400 -5.14 22.68 -8.31
N LEU A 401 -4.62 22.07 -9.38
CA LEU A 401 -5.09 20.76 -9.83
C LEU A 401 -4.68 19.65 -8.85
N THR A 402 -3.44 19.64 -8.36
CA THR A 402 -3.01 18.71 -7.30
C THR A 402 -3.92 18.80 -6.08
N LYS A 403 -4.23 20.01 -5.64
CA LYS A 403 -5.17 20.22 -4.52
C LYS A 403 -6.55 19.61 -4.78
N ARG A 404 -7.09 19.74 -6.01
CA ARG A 404 -8.40 19.18 -6.38
C ARG A 404 -8.39 17.65 -6.43
N ILE A 405 -7.32 17.05 -6.97
CA ILE A 405 -7.16 15.59 -7.03
C ILE A 405 -7.26 14.96 -5.63
N PHE A 406 -6.65 15.60 -4.65
CA PHE A 406 -6.64 15.14 -3.25
C PHE A 406 -7.72 15.76 -2.36
N GLU A 407 -8.66 16.53 -2.95
CA GLU A 407 -9.77 17.19 -2.23
C GLU A 407 -9.34 18.02 -1.00
N LEU A 408 -8.12 18.58 -1.05
CA LEU A 408 -7.53 19.28 0.09
C LEU A 408 -8.16 20.66 0.33
N PRO A 409 -8.23 21.14 1.60
CA PRO A 409 -8.85 22.41 1.94
C PRO A 409 -8.16 23.64 1.33
N ASP A 410 -8.95 24.66 1.00
CA ASP A 410 -8.52 25.84 0.23
C ASP A 410 -7.48 26.74 0.90
N ASN A 411 -7.58 26.90 2.22
CA ASN A 411 -6.95 28.00 2.95
C ASN A 411 -6.15 27.57 4.19
N ARG A 412 -5.83 26.27 4.35
CA ARG A 412 -5.08 25.79 5.50
C ARG A 412 -4.31 24.51 5.21
N GLU A 413 -3.27 24.29 6.02
CA GLU A 413 -2.59 22.99 6.09
C GLU A 413 -3.52 21.92 6.67
N SER A 414 -3.16 20.66 6.43
CA SER A 414 -3.89 19.51 6.96
C SER A 414 -2.99 18.52 7.67
N LEU A 415 -3.56 17.83 8.65
CA LEU A 415 -2.93 16.64 9.22
C LEU A 415 -3.27 15.46 8.33
N PHE A 416 -2.30 14.60 8.05
CA PHE A 416 -2.53 13.35 7.33
C PHE A 416 -3.66 12.52 7.95
N THR A 417 -3.67 12.37 9.28
CA THR A 417 -4.71 11.62 10.01
C THR A 417 -6.11 12.19 9.78
N ARG A 418 -6.26 13.52 9.64
CA ARG A 418 -7.54 14.14 9.29
C ARG A 418 -8.00 13.74 7.89
N GLU A 419 -7.11 13.80 6.91
CA GLU A 419 -7.46 13.43 5.53
C GLU A 419 -7.69 11.92 5.40
N LEU A 420 -6.99 11.09 6.18
CA LEU A 420 -7.26 9.66 6.27
C LEU A 420 -8.67 9.39 6.80
N VAL A 421 -9.11 10.05 7.87
CA VAL A 421 -10.48 9.93 8.38
C VAL A 421 -11.51 10.41 7.35
N ASN A 422 -11.22 11.47 6.60
CA ASN A 422 -12.08 11.92 5.50
C ASN A 422 -12.24 10.84 4.42
N LEU A 423 -11.13 10.18 4.03
CA LEU A 423 -11.16 9.06 3.08
C LEU A 423 -11.95 7.87 3.64
N ILE A 424 -11.73 7.48 4.90
CA ILE A 424 -12.51 6.42 5.57
C ILE A 424 -14.02 6.70 5.48
N LYS A 425 -14.44 7.92 5.82
CA LYS A 425 -15.85 8.33 5.78
C LYS A 425 -16.43 8.40 4.37
N LYS A 426 -15.59 8.64 3.37
CA LYS A 426 -16.00 8.77 1.96
C LYS A 426 -16.09 7.41 1.26
N GLU A 427 -15.05 6.59 1.41
CA GLU A 427 -14.83 5.40 0.59
C GLU A 427 -15.46 4.12 1.19
N LEU A 428 -15.56 4.02 2.52
CA LEU A 428 -16.07 2.80 3.17
C LEU A 428 -17.61 2.62 3.20
N PRO A 429 -18.46 3.66 3.25
CA PRO A 429 -19.91 3.44 3.35
C PRO A 429 -20.46 2.60 2.19
N SER A 430 -21.37 1.68 2.50
CA SER A 430 -22.05 0.87 1.49
C SER A 430 -23.53 0.71 1.81
N LEU A 431 -24.37 0.65 0.78
CA LEU A 431 -25.80 0.32 0.96
C LEU A 431 -26.07 -1.19 1.05
N ILE A 432 -25.08 -2.02 0.70
CA ILE A 432 -25.22 -3.46 0.54
C ILE A 432 -24.35 -4.22 1.55
N ASP A 433 -23.16 -3.71 1.84
CA ASP A 433 -22.21 -4.31 2.77
C ASP A 433 -22.42 -3.79 4.21
N HIS A 434 -23.27 -4.49 4.96
CA HIS A 434 -23.56 -4.16 6.36
C HIS A 434 -22.36 -4.38 7.29
N GLU A 435 -21.44 -5.29 6.97
CA GLU A 435 -20.26 -5.58 7.80
C GLU A 435 -19.22 -4.46 7.67
N GLY A 436 -18.95 -3.98 6.46
CA GLY A 436 -18.14 -2.79 6.22
C GLY A 436 -18.69 -1.53 6.92
N ASN A 437 -20.02 -1.41 7.03
CA ASN A 437 -20.65 -0.34 7.81
C ASN A 437 -20.45 -0.49 9.32
N GLN A 438 -20.27 -1.70 9.84
CA GLN A 438 -19.92 -1.88 11.26
C GLN A 438 -18.51 -1.39 11.55
N ILE A 439 -17.58 -1.58 10.60
CA ILE A 439 -16.20 -1.07 10.72
C ILE A 439 -16.19 0.46 10.75
N LEU A 440 -17.07 1.13 9.99
CA LEU A 440 -17.23 2.59 10.07
C LEU A 440 -17.56 3.09 11.47
N HIS A 441 -18.33 2.34 12.26
CA HIS A 441 -18.62 2.71 13.65
C HIS A 441 -17.36 2.75 14.52
N ALA A 442 -16.29 2.02 14.17
CA ALA A 442 -15.01 2.11 14.85
C ALA A 442 -14.27 3.44 14.58
N PHE A 443 -14.65 4.17 13.54
CA PHE A 443 -14.02 5.43 13.11
C PHE A 443 -14.95 6.65 13.21
N ALA A 444 -16.08 6.51 13.91
CA ALA A 444 -17.08 7.57 14.04
C ALA A 444 -17.53 7.76 15.50
N VAL A 445 -17.47 8.99 16.01
CA VAL A 445 -17.95 9.36 17.36
C VAL A 445 -19.13 10.32 17.27
N LYS A 446 -20.10 10.14 18.18
CA LYS A 446 -21.31 10.98 18.24
C LYS A 446 -21.08 12.24 19.08
N ARG A 447 -21.72 13.33 18.68
CA ARG A 447 -21.77 14.57 19.49
C ARG A 447 -23.11 14.77 20.18
N PHE A 448 -24.16 14.18 19.63
CA PHE A 448 -25.50 14.22 20.18
C PHE A 448 -26.07 12.82 20.18
N LEU A 449 -26.87 12.50 21.19
CA LEU A 449 -27.60 11.24 21.23
C LEU A 449 -28.94 11.42 20.53
N GLN A 450 -29.34 10.44 19.72
CA GLN A 450 -30.63 10.46 19.05
C GLN A 450 -31.77 10.19 20.04
N THR A 451 -32.99 10.59 19.68
CA THR A 451 -34.19 10.37 20.51
C THR A 451 -34.39 8.89 20.79
N GLY A 452 -34.24 8.48 22.06
CA GLY A 452 -34.40 7.09 22.51
C GLY A 452 -33.09 6.40 22.90
N GLU A 453 -31.94 6.99 22.59
CA GLU A 453 -30.64 6.51 23.09
C GLU A 453 -30.41 6.97 24.53
N ASN A 454 -29.91 6.08 25.38
CA ASN A 454 -29.64 6.38 26.78
C ASN A 454 -28.16 6.75 26.97
N PRO A 455 -27.82 7.90 27.58
CA PRO A 455 -26.43 8.26 27.86
C PRO A 455 -25.63 7.22 28.64
N SER A 456 -26.28 6.37 29.44
CA SER A 456 -25.59 5.30 30.18
C SER A 456 -24.97 4.22 29.30
N ASP A 457 -25.41 4.13 28.03
CA ASP A 457 -24.96 3.12 27.10
C ASP A 457 -23.64 3.52 26.41
N PHE A 458 -23.14 4.72 26.70
CA PHE A 458 -21.95 5.31 26.10
C PHE A 458 -20.97 5.76 27.17
N GLU A 459 -19.67 5.65 26.91
CA GLU A 459 -18.69 6.44 27.65
C GLU A 459 -18.65 7.85 27.07
N GLN A 460 -18.61 8.85 27.94
CA GLN A 460 -18.67 10.25 27.52
C GLN A 460 -17.56 11.10 28.10
N VAL A 461 -17.15 12.10 27.31
CA VAL A 461 -16.25 13.13 27.76
C VAL A 461 -16.71 14.49 27.27
N LYS A 462 -16.66 15.48 28.16
CA LYS A 462 -16.87 16.87 27.80
C LYS A 462 -15.53 17.55 27.62
N VAL A 463 -15.26 18.15 26.46
CA VAL A 463 -13.95 18.75 26.12
C VAL A 463 -14.05 20.26 25.96
N GLY A 464 -12.91 20.93 25.69
CA GLY A 464 -12.83 22.38 25.55
C GLY A 464 -13.93 22.98 24.65
N GLY A 465 -14.57 24.06 25.12
CA GLY A 465 -15.71 24.67 24.43
C GLY A 465 -17.07 24.04 24.73
N GLY A 466 -17.13 23.06 25.65
CA GLY A 466 -18.38 22.49 26.16
C GLY A 466 -19.00 21.41 25.27
N GLN A 467 -18.23 20.88 24.32
CA GLN A 467 -18.67 19.81 23.42
C GLN A 467 -18.66 18.46 24.16
N ASN A 468 -19.73 17.69 24.02
CA ASN A 468 -19.80 16.32 24.50
C ASN A 468 -19.46 15.35 23.35
N PHE A 469 -18.74 14.30 23.70
CA PHE A 469 -18.45 13.17 22.82
C PHE A 469 -18.98 11.90 23.48
N TYR A 470 -19.63 11.05 22.70
CA TYR A 470 -20.22 9.78 23.15
C TYR A 470 -19.58 8.62 22.37
N ALA A 471 -18.80 7.80 23.07
CA ALA A 471 -18.15 6.62 22.54
C ALA A 471 -19.02 5.37 22.80
N SER A 472 -19.41 4.69 21.73
CA SER A 472 -20.08 3.40 21.80
C SER A 472 -19.11 2.31 22.32
N PRO A 473 -19.59 1.29 23.06
CA PRO A 473 -18.81 0.10 23.41
C PRO A 473 -18.13 -0.58 22.20
N SER A 474 -18.69 -0.43 21.00
CA SER A 474 -18.15 -0.97 19.75
C SER A 474 -17.08 -0.09 19.09
N ASN A 475 -16.89 1.16 19.53
CA ASN A 475 -15.88 2.07 18.99
C ASN A 475 -14.66 2.14 19.91
N LEU A 476 -13.72 1.21 19.70
CA LEU A 476 -12.50 1.11 20.51
C LEU A 476 -11.65 2.39 20.46
N LEU A 477 -11.53 3.04 19.30
CA LEU A 477 -10.75 4.28 19.15
C LEU A 477 -11.30 5.42 20.01
N ALA A 478 -12.61 5.64 19.94
CA ALA A 478 -13.27 6.67 20.74
C ALA A 478 -13.23 6.33 22.23
N LEU A 479 -13.37 5.06 22.61
CA LEU A 479 -13.26 4.63 24.01
C LEU A 479 -11.86 4.89 24.57
N VAL A 480 -10.80 4.50 23.84
CA VAL A 480 -9.41 4.78 24.24
C VAL A 480 -9.23 6.29 24.44
N ALA A 481 -9.70 7.11 23.51
CA ALA A 481 -9.58 8.56 23.62
C ALA A 481 -10.36 9.15 24.80
N VAL A 482 -11.62 8.74 25.01
CA VAL A 482 -12.45 9.18 26.15
C VAL A 482 -11.80 8.83 27.48
N ARG A 483 -11.36 7.57 27.63
CA ARG A 483 -10.71 7.08 28.85
C ARG A 483 -9.38 7.79 29.10
N ALA A 484 -8.57 7.98 28.06
CA ALA A 484 -7.29 8.67 28.17
C ALA A 484 -7.45 10.15 28.56
N ILE A 485 -8.47 10.85 28.06
CA ILE A 485 -8.77 12.23 28.50
C ILE A 485 -9.17 12.25 29.97
N ASN A 486 -10.04 11.32 30.40
CA ASN A 486 -10.46 11.24 31.80
C ASN A 486 -9.28 10.88 32.73
N ALA A 487 -8.41 9.97 32.31
CA ALA A 487 -7.19 9.60 33.03
C ALA A 487 -6.25 10.82 33.17
N ASN A 488 -5.95 11.52 32.07
CA ASN A 488 -5.13 12.74 32.09
C ASN A 488 -5.69 13.82 33.04
N ARG A 489 -7.02 13.98 33.12
CA ARG A 489 -7.66 14.95 34.02
C ARG A 489 -7.49 14.60 35.49
N ILE A 490 -7.49 13.32 35.83
CA ILE A 490 -7.38 12.85 37.21
C ILE A 490 -5.90 12.80 37.59
N LEU A 491 -5.10 12.05 36.83
CA LEU A 491 -3.70 11.75 37.13
C LEU A 491 -2.80 12.98 36.94
N GLY A 492 -3.08 13.85 35.97
CA GLY A 492 -2.31 15.08 35.75
C GLY A 492 -2.48 16.15 36.82
N GLN A 493 -3.40 15.95 37.79
CA GLN A 493 -3.54 16.81 38.97
C GLN A 493 -2.79 16.26 40.20
N LEU A 494 -2.29 15.03 40.13
CA LEU A 494 -1.49 14.40 41.16
C LEU A 494 -0.02 14.50 40.78
N ASP A 495 0.89 14.45 41.76
CA ASP A 495 2.30 14.25 41.44
C ASP A 495 2.60 12.77 41.11
N ASP A 496 3.67 12.52 40.35
CA ASP A 496 4.00 11.16 39.91
C ASP A 496 4.18 10.17 41.08
N ALA A 497 4.67 10.65 42.23
CA ALA A 497 4.86 9.83 43.43
C ALA A 497 3.52 9.44 44.09
N GLU A 498 2.50 10.28 44.01
CA GLU A 498 1.13 9.95 44.42
C GLU A 498 0.51 8.94 43.47
N VAL A 499 0.69 9.11 42.16
CA VAL A 499 0.19 8.15 41.15
C VAL A 499 0.86 6.78 41.32
N GLU A 500 2.17 6.71 41.55
CA GLU A 500 2.90 5.47 41.86
C GLU A 500 2.38 4.77 43.13
N LYS A 501 2.02 5.54 44.17
CA LYS A 501 1.42 4.97 45.39
C LYS A 501 0.05 4.36 45.11
N VAL A 502 -0.79 5.04 44.31
CA VAL A 502 -2.09 4.50 43.89
C VAL A 502 -1.90 3.20 43.10
N LEU A 503 -0.95 3.17 42.15
CA LEU A 503 -0.64 1.97 41.37
C LEU A 503 -0.18 0.81 42.27
N THR A 504 0.75 1.08 43.19
CA THR A 504 1.30 0.08 44.12
C THR A 504 0.22 -0.48 45.04
N ALA A 505 -0.65 0.37 45.57
CA ALA A 505 -1.78 -0.04 46.41
C ALA A 505 -2.77 -0.92 45.62
N LYS A 506 -3.12 -0.54 44.38
CA LYS A 506 -3.99 -1.36 43.52
C LYS A 506 -3.39 -2.71 43.17
N LEU A 507 -2.10 -2.76 42.83
CA LEU A 507 -1.40 -4.03 42.56
C LEU A 507 -1.35 -4.94 43.79
N SER A 508 -1.30 -4.36 44.99
CA SER A 508 -1.30 -5.09 46.26
C SER A 508 -2.70 -5.49 46.74
N GLY A 509 -3.76 -5.02 46.06
CA GLY A 509 -5.15 -5.26 46.46
C GLY A 509 -5.60 -4.45 47.68
N ASP A 510 -4.88 -3.37 48.01
CA ASP A 510 -5.19 -2.53 49.16
C ASP A 510 -6.49 -1.74 48.93
N PRO A 511 -7.33 -1.57 49.97
CA PRO A 511 -8.55 -0.77 49.86
C PRO A 511 -8.21 0.71 49.69
N VAL A 512 -9.12 1.46 49.07
CA VAL A 512 -9.00 2.92 48.93
C VAL A 512 -8.90 3.55 50.32
N PRO A 513 -7.88 4.37 50.63
CA PRO A 513 -7.76 4.99 51.95
C PRO A 513 -8.97 5.89 52.26
N GLU A 514 -9.57 5.74 53.45
CA GLU A 514 -10.80 6.46 53.82
C GLU A 514 -10.59 8.00 53.85
N ASP A 515 -9.39 8.43 54.26
CA ASP A 515 -8.93 9.82 54.36
C ASP A 515 -8.31 10.37 53.07
N ALA A 516 -8.26 9.57 51.99
CA ALA A 516 -7.76 10.03 50.70
C ALA A 516 -8.59 11.20 50.14
N SER A 517 -7.91 12.10 49.42
CA SER A 517 -8.54 13.17 48.66
C SER A 517 -9.48 12.60 47.58
N ASP A 518 -10.44 13.40 47.14
CA ASP A 518 -11.38 12.99 46.09
C ASP A 518 -10.64 12.65 44.77
N LEU A 519 -9.52 13.31 44.48
CA LEU A 519 -8.67 13.02 43.32
C LEU A 519 -7.99 11.65 43.44
N VAL A 520 -7.46 11.32 44.61
CA VAL A 520 -6.86 9.99 44.86
C VAL A 520 -7.93 8.92 44.78
N LYS A 521 -9.11 9.14 45.36
CA LYS A 521 -10.26 8.22 45.24
C LYS A 521 -10.66 7.99 43.79
N ALA A 522 -10.73 9.06 42.97
CA ALA A 522 -11.00 8.95 41.54
C ALA A 522 -9.88 8.20 40.79
N ALA A 523 -8.61 8.39 41.15
CA ALA A 523 -7.49 7.64 40.58
C ALA A 523 -7.59 6.13 40.88
N PHE A 524 -8.12 5.75 42.05
CA PHE A 524 -8.37 4.34 42.38
C PHE A 524 -9.48 3.68 41.54
N GLU A 525 -10.37 4.45 40.91
CA GLU A 525 -11.41 3.94 40.00
C GLU A 525 -10.88 3.59 38.61
N LEU A 526 -9.78 4.22 38.17
CA LEU A 526 -9.12 3.92 36.89
C LEU A 526 -8.51 2.52 36.89
N ASP A 527 -8.52 1.81 35.76
CA ASP A 527 -7.90 0.49 35.69
C ASP A 527 -6.38 0.54 35.87
N ILE A 528 -5.80 -0.57 36.35
CA ILE A 528 -4.36 -0.68 36.66
C ILE A 528 -3.50 -0.38 35.43
N ASN A 529 -3.92 -0.84 34.25
CA ASN A 529 -3.15 -0.68 33.02
C ASN A 529 -3.12 0.79 32.58
N THR A 530 -4.24 1.51 32.72
CA THR A 530 -4.30 2.96 32.45
C THR A 530 -3.36 3.76 33.36
N ILE A 531 -3.30 3.43 34.66
CA ILE A 531 -2.41 4.13 35.60
C ILE A 531 -0.95 3.82 35.26
N ALA A 532 -0.62 2.56 34.96
CA ALA A 532 0.72 2.16 34.54
C ALA A 532 1.13 2.85 33.22
N ALA A 533 0.26 2.83 32.21
CA ALA A 533 0.49 3.48 30.92
C ALA A 533 0.67 5.00 31.04
N TYR A 534 -0.01 5.64 32.00
CA TYR A 534 0.20 7.06 32.30
C TYR A 534 1.60 7.33 32.85
N LEU A 535 2.03 6.55 33.86
CA LEU A 535 3.37 6.69 34.46
C LEU A 535 4.50 6.38 33.48
N ASP A 536 4.29 5.40 32.59
CA ASP A 536 5.25 5.03 31.54
C ASP A 536 5.26 6.03 30.36
N GLY A 537 4.43 7.08 30.40
CA GLY A 537 4.33 8.09 29.34
C GLY A 537 3.70 7.59 28.04
N GLN A 538 3.00 6.46 28.07
CA GLN A 538 2.31 5.86 26.92
C GLN A 538 0.97 6.56 26.63
N ILE A 539 0.36 7.17 27.65
CA ILE A 539 -0.84 8.00 27.47
C ILE A 539 -0.41 9.40 27.01
N LYS A 540 -0.77 9.75 25.78
CA LYS A 540 -0.53 11.09 25.22
C LYS A 540 -1.34 12.17 25.96
N ASP A 541 -1.00 13.44 25.76
CA ASP A 541 -1.72 14.53 26.41
C ASP A 541 -3.21 14.60 26.00
N SER A 542 -4.03 15.27 26.81
CA SER A 542 -5.47 15.37 26.53
C SER A 542 -5.77 16.10 25.20
N VAL A 543 -4.91 17.02 24.75
CA VAL A 543 -5.10 17.78 23.51
C VAL A 543 -4.99 16.87 22.28
N PHE A 544 -4.12 15.87 22.32
CA PHE A 544 -4.03 14.82 21.30
C PHE A 544 -5.37 14.10 21.13
N TYR A 545 -5.91 13.53 22.23
CA TYR A 545 -7.15 12.77 22.18
C TYR A 545 -8.39 13.64 21.88
N GLU A 546 -8.43 14.89 22.36
CA GLU A 546 -9.49 15.84 21.99
C GLU A 546 -9.49 16.12 20.48
N ARG A 547 -8.31 16.23 19.87
CA ARG A 547 -8.16 16.38 18.41
C ARG A 547 -8.60 15.13 17.66
N LEU A 548 -8.21 13.95 18.14
CA LEU A 548 -8.62 12.67 17.56
C LEU A 548 -10.15 12.55 17.57
N LEU A 549 -10.80 12.75 18.72
CA LEU A 549 -12.27 12.73 18.82
C LEU A 549 -12.92 13.74 17.88
N THR A 550 -12.34 14.93 17.74
CA THR A 550 -12.84 15.94 16.79
C THR A 550 -12.75 15.49 15.34
N GLN A 551 -11.69 14.77 14.96
CA GLN A 551 -11.56 14.20 13.61
C GLN A 551 -12.59 13.09 13.36
N LEU A 552 -12.89 12.28 14.37
CA LEU A 552 -13.82 11.16 14.30
C LEU A 552 -15.30 11.58 14.31
N ILE A 553 -15.66 12.86 14.45
CA ILE A 553 -17.07 13.31 14.51
C ILE A 553 -17.84 12.78 13.29
N ASP A 554 -18.96 12.10 13.51
CA ASP A 554 -19.87 11.72 12.44
C ASP A 554 -20.58 12.96 11.87
N GLU A 555 -20.31 13.32 10.61
CA GLU A 555 -20.92 14.48 9.96
C GLU A 555 -22.35 14.22 9.48
N GLN A 556 -22.83 12.97 9.46
CA GLN A 556 -24.23 12.69 9.14
C GLN A 556 -25.19 13.26 10.22
N GLU A 557 -24.69 13.57 11.42
CA GLU A 557 -25.42 14.30 12.47
C GLU A 557 -25.53 15.81 12.21
N LEU A 558 -24.73 16.40 11.32
CA LEU A 558 -24.76 17.86 11.02
C LEU A 558 -25.86 18.26 10.03
N ARG A 559 -26.64 17.30 9.51
CA ARG A 559 -27.76 17.54 8.57
C ARG A 559 -29.15 17.47 9.21
N ILE A 560 -29.25 17.39 10.55
CA ILE A 560 -30.52 17.42 11.30
C ILE A 560 -30.69 18.73 12.04
#